data_AF-A0A7M2YWE0-F1
#
_entry.id   AF-A0A7M2YWE0-F1
#
_cell.length_a   1.000
_cell.length_b   1.000
_cell.length_c   1.000
_cell.angle_alpha   90.00
_cell.angle_beta   90.00
_cell.angle_gamma   90.00
#
_symmetry.space_group_name_H-M   'P 1'
#
loop_
_entity.id
_entity.type
_entity.pdbx_description
1 polymer ?
#
loop_
_entity_poly.entity_id
_entity_poly.type
_entity_poly.pdbx_seq_one_letter_code
_entity_poly.pdbx_strand_id
1 'polypeptide(L)'
;MDARIRPMWPGARVSGRAFTVRTPPGQHPSVKEALEIAGPGDVIVIDGAGFLERALWGDRLSLRAQERGIVGIVVDGAVRDVALIEELGFPVFAVASIPTAPQTDLAGEVGTVIECGGRRVEPGDLVVGDADGVVVVPAAAVDDVLGRLPRVAPPAGG
;
A
#
# COMPACT_ATOMS: atom_id res chain seq x y z
N MET A 1 -11.39 -1.68 -2.07
CA MET A 1 -11.17 -0.23 -2.20
C MET A 1 -11.80 0.27 -3.49
N ASP A 2 -11.83 1.57 -3.73
CA ASP A 2 -12.28 2.15 -5.00
C ASP A 2 -11.50 1.51 -6.18
N ALA A 3 -12.19 1.30 -7.30
CA ALA A 3 -11.65 0.63 -8.49
C ALA A 3 -10.51 1.40 -9.18
N ARG A 4 -10.26 2.66 -8.79
CA ARG A 4 -9.09 3.44 -9.22
C ARG A 4 -7.77 2.93 -8.63
N ILE A 5 -7.80 2.24 -7.49
CA ILE A 5 -6.59 1.66 -6.89
C ILE A 5 -6.33 0.32 -7.56
N ARG A 6 -5.26 0.26 -8.36
CA ARG A 6 -4.88 -0.90 -9.17
C ARG A 6 -3.45 -1.32 -8.88
N PRO A 7 -3.08 -2.59 -9.15
CA PRO A 7 -1.68 -2.98 -9.16
C PRO A 7 -0.92 -2.17 -10.22
N MET A 8 0.26 -1.68 -9.88
CA MET A 8 1.06 -0.87 -10.79
C MET A 8 1.83 -1.69 -11.83
N TRP A 9 1.95 -2.99 -11.60
CA TRP A 9 2.59 -3.92 -12.54
C TRP A 9 1.89 -5.29 -12.50
N PRO A 10 1.90 -6.05 -13.61
CA PRO A 10 1.22 -7.34 -13.69
C PRO A 10 1.77 -8.38 -12.72
N GLY A 11 0.91 -9.02 -11.93
CA GLY A 11 1.31 -10.06 -10.99
C GLY A 11 1.62 -9.56 -9.58
N ALA A 12 1.56 -8.25 -9.33
CA ALA A 12 1.61 -7.71 -7.98
C ALA A 12 0.52 -8.33 -7.09
N ARG A 13 0.94 -8.93 -5.97
CA ARG A 13 0.07 -9.52 -4.95
C ARG A 13 0.58 -9.16 -3.57
N VAL A 14 -0.33 -8.84 -2.66
CA VAL A 14 0.02 -8.46 -1.29
C VAL A 14 -0.95 -9.07 -0.30
N SER A 15 -0.44 -9.48 0.87
CA SER A 15 -1.24 -9.83 2.03
C SER A 15 -0.45 -9.48 3.28
N GLY A 16 -1.00 -8.64 4.16
CA GLY A 16 -0.32 -8.20 5.38
C GLY A 16 -1.15 -7.23 6.20
N ARG A 17 -0.59 -6.75 7.32
CA ARG A 17 -1.31 -5.84 8.23
C ARG A 17 -1.14 -4.39 7.79
N ALA A 18 -2.20 -3.61 7.84
CA ALA A 18 -2.18 -2.21 7.49
C ALA A 18 -1.32 -1.42 8.49
N PHE A 19 -0.31 -0.73 7.97
CA PHE A 19 0.39 0.34 8.66
C PHE A 19 0.01 1.65 7.97
N THR A 20 -0.85 2.44 8.61
CA THR A 20 -1.56 3.54 7.95
C THR A 20 -0.81 4.86 8.01
N VAL A 21 -0.96 5.65 6.95
CA VAL A 21 -0.39 6.99 6.80
C VAL A 21 -1.45 7.90 6.20
N ARG A 22 -1.69 9.06 6.80
CA ARG A 22 -2.38 10.17 6.16
C ARG A 22 -1.35 11.24 5.85
N THR A 23 -1.33 11.73 4.62
CA THR A 23 -0.41 12.81 4.22
C THR A 23 -1.17 13.95 3.54
N PRO A 24 -0.79 15.23 3.76
CA PRO A 24 -1.30 16.31 2.94
C PRO A 24 -0.98 16.07 1.45
N PRO A 25 -1.80 16.59 0.52
CA PRO A 25 -1.62 16.37 -0.92
C PRO A 25 -0.19 16.62 -1.39
N GLY A 26 0.43 15.57 -1.97
CA GLY A 26 1.77 15.64 -2.55
C GLY A 26 2.93 15.75 -1.56
N GLN A 27 2.71 15.54 -0.26
CA GLN A 27 3.74 15.63 0.78
C GLN A 27 4.27 14.25 1.19
N HIS A 28 5.57 14.17 1.46
CA HIS A 28 6.29 12.92 1.76
C HIS A 28 6.77 12.67 3.19
N PRO A 29 6.91 13.65 4.12
CA PRO A 29 7.55 13.42 5.41
C PRO A 29 7.00 12.23 6.21
N SER A 30 5.68 12.11 6.34
CA SER A 30 5.05 10.99 7.07
C SER A 30 5.16 9.64 6.35
N VAL A 31 5.36 9.64 5.03
CA VAL A 31 5.64 8.41 4.28
C VAL A 31 7.03 7.87 4.64
N LYS A 32 8.02 8.74 4.77
CA LYS A 32 9.37 8.35 5.23
C LYS A 32 9.35 7.91 6.68
N GLU A 33 8.62 8.62 7.54
CA GLU A 33 8.46 8.24 8.94
C GLU A 33 7.84 6.85 9.06
N ALA A 34 6.76 6.58 8.30
CA ALA A 34 6.14 5.27 8.27
C ALA A 34 7.07 4.16 7.80
N LEU A 35 7.90 4.43 6.77
CA LEU A 35 8.92 3.50 6.31
C LEU A 35 9.93 3.15 7.41
N GLU A 36 10.23 4.07 8.33
CA GLU A 36 11.16 3.81 9.43
C GLU A 36 10.53 3.14 10.66
N ILE A 37 9.19 3.13 10.77
CA ILE A 37 8.47 2.51 11.88
C ILE A 37 7.93 1.13 11.50
N ALA A 38 7.33 1.00 10.30
CA ALA A 38 6.75 -0.25 9.82
C ALA A 38 7.78 -1.39 9.77
N GLY A 39 7.30 -2.60 9.98
CA GLY A 39 8.12 -3.79 10.17
C GLY A 39 7.74 -4.97 9.28
N PRO A 40 8.33 -6.14 9.58
CA PRO A 40 8.08 -7.36 8.81
C PRO A 40 6.60 -7.75 8.76
N GLY A 41 6.08 -7.97 7.56
CA GLY A 41 4.68 -8.37 7.33
C GLY A 41 3.68 -7.21 7.21
N ASP A 42 4.12 -5.96 7.41
CA ASP A 42 3.26 -4.80 7.25
C ASP A 42 3.06 -4.44 5.77
N VAL A 43 1.90 -3.88 5.49
CA VAL A 43 1.53 -3.21 4.24
C VAL A 43 1.34 -1.75 4.58
N ILE A 44 2.16 -0.86 4.01
CA ILE A 44 1.95 0.57 4.22
C ILE A 44 0.70 0.99 3.41
N VAL A 45 -0.24 1.69 4.04
CA VAL A 45 -1.45 2.19 3.38
C VAL A 45 -1.48 3.71 3.50
N ILE A 46 -1.35 4.39 2.36
CA ILE A 46 -1.21 5.85 2.30
C ILE A 46 -2.51 6.48 1.77
N ASP A 47 -3.19 7.23 2.62
CA ASP A 47 -4.19 8.22 2.24
C ASP A 47 -3.46 9.51 1.79
N GLY A 48 -3.35 9.66 0.48
CA GLY A 48 -2.79 10.83 -0.19
C GLY A 48 -3.86 11.79 -0.75
N ALA A 49 -5.10 11.70 -0.23
CA ALA A 49 -6.27 12.43 -0.72
C ALA A 49 -6.51 12.30 -2.23
N GLY A 50 -6.04 11.21 -2.83
CA GLY A 50 -6.15 10.97 -4.27
C GLY A 50 -5.37 11.95 -5.15
N PHE A 51 -4.38 12.66 -4.61
CA PHE A 51 -3.60 13.68 -5.30
C PHE A 51 -2.67 13.05 -6.35
N LEU A 52 -2.73 13.56 -7.60
CA LEU A 52 -2.06 12.95 -8.75
C LEU A 52 -0.99 13.83 -9.40
N GLU A 53 -0.62 14.97 -8.82
CA GLU A 53 0.41 15.85 -9.41
C GLU A 53 1.81 15.59 -8.85
N ARG A 54 1.92 14.80 -7.77
CA ARG A 54 3.21 14.38 -7.18
C ARG A 54 3.16 12.93 -6.71
N ALA A 55 4.22 12.18 -7.03
CA ALA A 55 4.38 10.79 -6.65
C ALA A 55 4.82 10.65 -5.19
N LEU A 56 4.08 9.89 -4.39
CA LEU A 56 4.36 9.67 -2.96
C LEU A 56 5.32 8.50 -2.70
N TRP A 57 5.49 7.62 -3.69
CA TRP A 57 6.30 6.41 -3.59
C TRP A 57 7.07 6.13 -4.88
N GLY A 58 8.22 5.45 -4.76
CA GLY A 58 9.09 5.08 -5.88
C GLY A 58 9.98 3.86 -5.57
N ASP A 59 10.87 3.54 -6.49
CA ASP A 59 11.79 2.40 -6.45
C ASP A 59 12.67 2.37 -5.18
N ARG A 60 13.28 3.51 -4.81
CA ARG A 60 14.19 3.61 -3.66
C ARG A 60 13.48 3.28 -2.35
N LEU A 61 12.22 3.70 -2.22
CA LEU A 61 11.42 3.37 -1.04
C LEU A 61 10.97 1.92 -1.07
N SER A 62 10.67 1.38 -2.25
CA SER A 62 10.33 -0.04 -2.43
C SER A 62 11.47 -0.95 -2.00
N LEU A 63 12.69 -0.66 -2.46
CA LEU A 63 13.90 -1.39 -2.05
C LEU A 63 14.08 -1.35 -0.52
N ARG A 64 13.99 -0.14 0.06
CA ARG A 64 14.12 0.03 1.51
C ARG A 64 13.01 -0.68 2.28
N ALA A 65 11.80 -0.72 1.76
CA ALA A 65 10.69 -1.44 2.36
C ALA A 65 10.95 -2.95 2.40
N GLN A 66 11.47 -3.52 1.30
CA GLN A 66 11.87 -4.93 1.24
C GLN A 66 12.95 -5.26 2.26
N GLU A 67 13.99 -4.42 2.39
CA GLU A 67 15.05 -4.59 3.41
C GLU A 67 14.50 -4.65 4.85
N ARG A 68 13.36 -4.00 5.09
CA ARG A 68 12.69 -3.96 6.40
C ARG A 68 11.63 -5.05 6.57
N GLY A 69 11.40 -5.88 5.55
CA GLY A 69 10.38 -6.94 5.57
C GLY A 69 8.95 -6.45 5.35
N ILE A 70 8.74 -5.19 4.99
CA ILE A 70 7.43 -4.68 4.57
C ILE A 70 7.05 -5.42 3.28
N VAL A 71 5.81 -5.89 3.18
CA VAL A 71 5.39 -6.83 2.12
C VAL A 71 4.65 -6.18 0.96
N GLY A 72 4.35 -4.89 1.04
CA GLY A 72 3.79 -4.11 -0.06
C GLY A 72 3.28 -2.75 0.38
N ILE A 73 2.69 -2.03 -0.58
CA ILE A 73 2.12 -0.71 -0.34
C ILE A 73 0.86 -0.45 -1.15
N VAL A 74 -0.05 0.34 -0.56
CA VAL A 74 -1.25 0.88 -1.19
C VAL A 74 -1.22 2.40 -1.08
N VAL A 75 -1.45 3.12 -2.17
CA VAL A 75 -1.40 4.59 -2.23
C VAL A 75 -2.67 5.12 -2.90
N ASP A 76 -3.49 5.87 -2.17
CA ASP A 76 -4.52 6.70 -2.79
C ASP A 76 -3.89 8.01 -3.31
N GLY A 77 -3.19 7.87 -4.44
CA GLY A 77 -2.40 8.92 -5.06
C GLY A 77 -1.50 8.34 -6.15
N ALA A 78 -0.53 9.14 -6.57
CA ALA A 78 0.42 8.72 -7.60
C ALA A 78 1.71 8.12 -7.03
N VAL A 79 2.35 7.27 -7.83
CA VAL A 79 3.69 6.71 -7.60
C VAL A 79 4.58 6.98 -8.82
N ARG A 80 5.83 6.50 -8.77
CA ARG A 80 6.78 6.60 -9.87
C ARG A 80 7.67 5.37 -9.96
N ASP A 81 8.49 5.31 -11.01
CA ASP A 81 9.53 4.28 -11.19
C ASP A 81 8.97 2.84 -11.28
N VAL A 82 7.75 2.70 -11.80
CA VAL A 82 6.99 1.43 -11.83
C VAL A 82 7.75 0.27 -12.48
N ALA A 83 8.48 0.51 -13.57
CA ALA A 83 9.27 -0.54 -14.22
C ALA A 83 10.37 -1.10 -13.31
N LEU A 84 11.06 -0.23 -12.56
CA LEU A 84 12.07 -0.66 -11.60
C LEU A 84 11.44 -1.39 -10.41
N ILE A 85 10.26 -0.93 -9.97
CA ILE A 85 9.49 -1.60 -8.90
C ILE A 85 9.05 -3.00 -9.32
N GLU A 86 8.66 -3.19 -10.58
CA GLU A 86 8.34 -4.50 -11.16
C GLU A 86 9.57 -5.42 -11.17
N GLU A 87 10.73 -4.92 -11.56
CA GLU A 87 12.01 -5.66 -11.50
C GLU A 87 12.37 -6.07 -10.06
N LEU A 88 12.07 -5.23 -9.07
CA LEU A 88 12.23 -5.55 -7.65
C LEU A 88 11.21 -6.58 -7.14
N GLY A 89 10.13 -6.82 -7.88
CA GLY A 89 9.01 -7.67 -7.46
C GLY A 89 8.27 -7.13 -6.23
N PHE A 90 8.34 -5.82 -5.96
CA PHE A 90 7.71 -5.22 -4.78
C PHE A 90 6.24 -4.83 -5.08
N PRO A 91 5.25 -5.36 -4.35
CA PRO A 91 3.84 -5.07 -4.64
C PRO A 91 3.48 -3.60 -4.36
N VAL A 92 3.05 -2.89 -5.39
CA VAL A 92 2.59 -1.49 -5.30
C VAL A 92 1.22 -1.37 -5.93
N PHE A 93 0.28 -0.83 -5.17
CA PHE A 93 -1.07 -0.51 -5.61
C PHE A 93 -1.28 1.01 -5.53
N ALA A 94 -1.69 1.64 -6.62
CA ALA A 94 -1.87 3.07 -6.66
C ALA A 94 -2.88 3.50 -7.73
N VAL A 95 -3.07 4.82 -7.88
CA VAL A 95 -4.02 5.41 -8.83
C VAL A 95 -3.36 5.77 -10.16
N ALA A 96 -2.13 6.29 -10.11
CA ALA A 96 -1.41 6.74 -11.29
C ALA A 96 0.10 6.61 -11.12
N SER A 97 0.82 6.68 -12.25
CA SER A 97 2.28 6.76 -12.31
C SER A 97 2.68 8.07 -12.97
N ILE A 98 3.52 8.87 -12.31
CA ILE A 98 4.04 10.16 -12.81
C ILE A 98 5.49 10.37 -12.35
N PRO A 99 6.32 11.17 -13.04
CA PRO A 99 7.72 11.35 -12.64
C PRO A 99 7.91 12.38 -11.50
N THR A 100 6.93 13.25 -11.25
CA THR A 100 7.09 14.43 -10.38
C THR A 100 7.29 14.04 -8.92
N ALA A 101 8.39 14.50 -8.33
CA ALA A 101 8.73 14.25 -6.92
C ALA A 101 7.75 14.93 -5.94
N PRO A 102 7.58 14.36 -4.73
CA PRO A 102 6.76 14.97 -3.70
C PRO A 102 7.45 16.19 -3.05
N GLN A 103 6.65 16.98 -2.33
CA GLN A 103 7.13 18.04 -1.45
C GLN A 103 7.46 17.49 -0.06
N THR A 104 8.18 18.29 0.72
CA THR A 104 8.67 17.91 2.06
C THR A 104 8.38 18.98 3.11
N ASP A 105 7.37 19.81 2.85
CA ASP A 105 7.08 21.01 3.64
C ASP A 105 6.20 20.71 4.85
N LEU A 106 5.33 19.70 4.73
CA LEU A 106 4.32 19.38 5.75
C LEU A 106 4.32 17.89 6.09
N ALA A 107 4.25 17.58 7.38
CA ALA A 107 3.97 16.24 7.87
C ALA A 107 2.46 16.04 8.04
N GLY A 108 2.02 14.80 7.82
CA GLY A 108 0.70 14.32 8.21
C GLY A 108 0.78 13.41 9.44
N GLU A 109 0.00 12.34 9.43
CA GLU A 109 -0.19 11.43 10.56
C GLU A 109 0.21 10.00 10.20
N VAL A 110 0.81 9.28 11.15
CA VAL A 110 1.21 7.88 11.02
C VAL A 110 0.51 7.04 12.09
N GLY A 111 0.03 5.84 11.75
CA GLY A 111 -0.63 4.94 12.70
C GLY A 111 -2.00 5.44 13.17
N THR A 112 -2.65 6.29 12.38
CA THR A 112 -3.99 6.83 12.63
C THR A 112 -5.03 6.12 11.76
N VAL A 113 -6.32 6.35 12.05
CA VAL A 113 -7.39 5.89 11.16
C VAL A 113 -7.47 6.80 9.93
N ILE A 114 -7.48 6.19 8.74
CA ILE A 114 -7.47 6.88 7.45
C ILE A 114 -8.67 6.51 6.57
N GLU A 115 -8.88 7.29 5.50
CA GLU A 115 -9.79 6.96 4.42
C GLU A 115 -9.00 6.83 3.12
N CYS A 116 -8.70 5.59 2.71
CA CYS A 116 -7.88 5.31 1.53
C CYS A 116 -8.73 4.62 0.46
N GLY A 117 -8.83 5.22 -0.74
CA GLY A 117 -9.65 4.67 -1.82
C GLY A 117 -11.11 4.49 -1.41
N GLY A 118 -11.69 5.49 -0.73
CA GLY A 118 -13.08 5.48 -0.26
C GLY A 118 -13.37 4.40 0.80
N ARG A 119 -12.35 3.90 1.50
CA ARG A 119 -12.49 2.91 2.57
C ARG A 119 -11.79 3.38 3.83
N ARG A 120 -12.49 3.24 4.95
CA ARG A 120 -11.89 3.34 6.28
C ARG A 120 -10.88 2.22 6.45
N VAL A 121 -9.67 2.57 6.88
CA VAL A 121 -8.60 1.62 7.21
C VAL A 121 -8.04 1.97 8.58
N GLU A 122 -7.98 0.99 9.46
CA GLU A 122 -7.37 1.11 10.78
C GLU A 122 -6.01 0.40 10.81
N PRO A 123 -5.05 0.87 11.63
CA PRO A 123 -3.81 0.14 11.85
C PRO A 123 -4.11 -1.31 12.29
N GLY A 124 -3.46 -2.28 11.65
CA GLY A 124 -3.61 -3.70 11.95
C GLY A 124 -4.68 -4.44 11.15
N ASP A 125 -5.52 -3.74 10.39
CA ASP A 125 -6.46 -4.36 9.44
C ASP A 125 -5.73 -5.23 8.42
N LEU A 126 -6.36 -6.32 7.98
CA LEU A 126 -5.76 -7.17 6.95
C LEU A 126 -5.98 -6.54 5.57
N VAL A 127 -4.89 -6.28 4.86
CA VAL A 127 -4.88 -5.79 3.48
C VAL A 127 -4.53 -6.96 2.57
N VAL A 128 -5.39 -7.21 1.59
CA VAL A 128 -5.15 -8.21 0.53
C VAL A 128 -5.31 -7.52 -0.81
N GLY A 129 -4.36 -7.71 -1.72
CA GLY A 129 -4.43 -7.14 -3.06
C GLY A 129 -3.89 -8.08 -4.13
N ASP A 130 -4.47 -7.99 -5.32
CA ASP A 130 -4.08 -8.74 -6.51
C ASP A 130 -4.47 -7.99 -7.81
N ALA A 131 -4.55 -8.71 -8.94
CA ALA A 131 -4.89 -8.16 -10.25
C ALA A 131 -6.18 -7.31 -10.26
N ASP A 132 -7.16 -7.64 -9.40
CA ASP A 132 -8.47 -6.99 -9.39
C ASP A 132 -8.50 -5.73 -8.52
N GLY A 133 -7.51 -5.53 -7.65
CA GLY A 133 -7.39 -4.36 -6.79
C GLY A 133 -7.08 -4.76 -5.34
N VAL A 134 -7.61 -3.98 -4.39
CA VAL A 134 -7.30 -4.13 -2.96
C VAL A 134 -8.58 -4.28 -2.14
N VAL A 135 -8.57 -5.21 -1.19
CA VAL A 135 -9.60 -5.41 -0.17
C VAL A 135 -8.99 -5.17 1.22
N VAL A 136 -9.78 -4.59 2.11
CA VAL A 136 -9.43 -4.39 3.52
C VAL A 136 -10.43 -5.17 4.36
N VAL A 137 -9.92 -6.00 5.26
CA VAL A 137 -10.71 -6.77 6.22
C VAL A 137 -10.40 -6.23 7.62
N PRO A 138 -11.41 -5.74 8.36
CA PRO A 138 -11.21 -5.26 9.73
C PRO A 138 -10.50 -6.31 10.60
N ALA A 139 -9.54 -5.90 11.42
CA ALA A 139 -8.74 -6.82 12.23
C ALA A 139 -9.61 -7.77 13.07
N ALA A 140 -10.71 -7.26 13.64
CA ALA A 140 -11.66 -8.03 14.44
C ALA A 140 -12.48 -9.06 13.64
N ALA A 141 -12.53 -8.95 12.32
CA ALA A 141 -13.27 -9.84 11.43
C ALA A 141 -12.38 -10.87 10.73
N VAL A 142 -11.05 -10.79 10.88
CA VAL A 142 -10.11 -11.65 10.16
C VAL A 142 -10.37 -13.13 10.41
N ASP A 143 -10.52 -13.55 11.67
CA ASP A 143 -10.72 -14.96 12.01
C ASP A 143 -12.05 -15.51 11.48
N ASP A 144 -13.11 -14.71 11.51
CA ASP A 144 -14.42 -15.07 10.95
C ASP A 144 -14.36 -15.21 9.42
N VAL A 145 -13.70 -14.28 8.74
CA VAL A 145 -13.49 -14.36 7.29
C VAL A 145 -12.68 -15.59 6.93
N LEU A 146 -11.55 -15.83 7.61
CA LEU A 146 -10.71 -17.00 7.38
C LEU A 146 -11.45 -18.32 7.63
N GLY A 147 -12.31 -18.38 8.64
CA GLY A 147 -13.14 -19.55 8.95
C GLY A 147 -14.19 -19.87 7.88
N ARG A 148 -14.61 -18.88 7.08
CA ARG A 148 -15.59 -19.04 5.99
C ARG A 148 -14.96 -19.32 4.63
N LEU A 149 -13.66 -19.06 4.47
CA LEU A 149 -12.98 -19.32 3.20
C LEU A 149 -12.87 -20.83 2.97
N PRO A 150 -13.24 -21.34 1.78
CA PRO A 150 -12.96 -22.71 1.43
C PRO A 150 -11.44 -22.90 1.47
N ARG A 151 -10.98 -24.07 1.93
CA ARG A 151 -9.56 -24.41 1.84
C ARG A 151 -9.21 -24.54 0.35
N VAL A 152 -8.60 -23.51 -0.20
CA VAL A 152 -8.06 -23.53 -1.56
C VAL A 152 -6.72 -24.24 -1.48
N ALA A 153 -6.61 -25.41 -2.13
CA ALA A 153 -5.31 -26.03 -2.33
C ALA A 153 -4.42 -25.06 -3.13
N PRO A 154 -3.13 -24.92 -2.81
CA PRO A 154 -2.25 -24.09 -3.62
C PRO A 154 -2.35 -24.53 -5.08
N PRO A 155 -2.36 -23.59 -6.05
CA PRO A 155 -2.36 -23.96 -7.46
C PRO A 155 -1.18 -24.91 -7.70
N ALA A 156 -1.44 -26.01 -8.41
CA ALA A 156 -0.37 -26.92 -8.81
C ALA A 156 0.70 -26.10 -9.56
N GLY A 157 1.92 -26.11 -9.02
CA GLY A 157 2.98 -25.17 -9.40
C GLY A 157 3.27 -25.12 -10.90
N GLY A 158 3.67 -23.93 -11.35
CA GLY A 158 4.37 -23.70 -12.61
C GLY A 158 5.78 -23.20 -12.32
#